data_AF-A0A960XYP7-F1
#
_entry.id   AF-A0A960XYP7-F1
#
_cell.length_a   1.000
_cell.length_b   1.000
_cell.length_c   1.000
_cell.angle_alpha   90.00
_cell.angle_beta   90.00
_cell.angle_gamma   90.00
#
_symmetry.space_group_name_H-M   'P 1'
#
loop_
_entity.id
_entity.type
_entity.pdbx_description
1 polymer ?
#
loop_
_entity_poly.entity_id
_entity_poly.type
_entity_poly.pdbx_seq_one_letter_code
_entity_poly.pdbx_strand_id
1 'polypeptide(L)'
;MDLNEIQKAFVIEIRDLLDRVEDSLFQLEQNTTPAELDALFRALHTIKGNSGIFQAKRLESFAHNVESLLDKYRNDPSCFRPSDVPLLLKCRDHIESLSSAELAEGATGKIPAEVESQDQELKTRISERLEELSVAPARTSEILENEILSAPEQSAQGLNHLPERYHISFRPPADAMKAGLEPLNFIRFLKNLGTIECVLPLAEGMPGAENFNPQESYLGYEILLKSVEPGEAVEDAFEFIKENGILRIHSSASSLPDYVETIAALPENRQRLIAVWREMPFPTQDWLDRLEGKLPIASELQTTHFASPETPSAGNPPSNAAATSIGASPGKDPSSAVERKEGERSNVAHTSLRVDASRLDALINLVGELVIQSQSLKQISRATKDASLEASTDTIERLIEDLRQQSMSLRMVEIGTVFQKMRRVVHDASLNLNKKIQLRLQGEDTELDRSVIERIQDPMIHLVRNSIDHGLEVPEERLAAGKGETGTIELRAYQDMGHVVVEIADDGRGVNLEAVKRRAVEKGIMVEDQHVDPNQLHEYIFHPGFSTRDTVSEYSGRGVGLVVVKQGIEALGGSV
;
A
#
# COMPACT_ATOMS: atom_id res chain seq x y z
N MET A 1 6.96 -24.11 5.17
CA MET A 1 7.84 -22.93 5.02
C MET A 1 8.73 -22.87 6.23
N ASP A 2 10.01 -22.56 6.02
CA ASP A 2 10.96 -22.29 7.10
C ASP A 2 10.54 -21.01 7.85
N LEU A 3 10.69 -20.96 9.18
CA LEU A 3 10.31 -19.79 9.99
C LEU A 3 11.07 -18.53 9.54
N ASN A 4 12.32 -18.71 9.08
CA ASN A 4 13.12 -17.64 8.49
C ASN A 4 12.56 -17.13 7.15
N GLU A 5 11.96 -18.00 6.33
CA GLU A 5 11.32 -17.56 5.08
C GLU A 5 10.06 -16.76 5.34
N ILE A 6 9.27 -17.16 6.35
CA ILE A 6 8.06 -16.43 6.77
C ILE A 6 8.44 -15.06 7.35
N GLN A 7 9.49 -14.98 8.18
CA GLN A 7 10.00 -13.71 8.71
C GLN A 7 10.52 -12.79 7.59
N LYS A 8 11.24 -13.33 6.60
CA LYS A 8 11.70 -12.54 5.44
C LYS A 8 10.54 -11.97 4.64
N ALA A 9 9.53 -12.80 4.34
CA ALA A 9 8.32 -12.35 3.65
C ALA A 9 7.62 -11.23 4.45
N PHE A 10 7.58 -11.36 5.77
CA PHE A 10 6.99 -10.36 6.64
C PHE A 10 7.76 -9.03 6.69
N VAL A 11 9.10 -9.06 6.75
CA VAL A 11 9.91 -7.84 6.69
C VAL A 11 9.69 -7.10 5.36
N ILE A 12 9.53 -7.84 4.26
CA ILE A 12 9.18 -7.27 2.96
C ILE A 12 7.78 -6.63 3.00
N GLU A 13 6.80 -7.29 3.60
CA GLU A 13 5.44 -6.76 3.76
C GLU A 13 5.40 -5.47 4.61
N ILE A 14 6.16 -5.42 5.73
CA ILE A 14 6.27 -4.18 6.52
C ILE A 14 6.83 -3.05 5.66
N ARG A 15 7.86 -3.30 4.85
CA ARG A 15 8.42 -2.27 3.95
C ARG A 15 7.38 -1.77 2.95
N ASP A 16 6.66 -2.69 2.30
CA ASP A 16 5.57 -2.32 1.37
C ASP A 16 4.50 -1.47 2.07
N LEU A 17 4.13 -1.81 3.31
CA LEU A 17 3.18 -1.03 4.11
C LEU A 17 3.73 0.34 4.50
N LEU A 18 5.01 0.43 4.85
CA LEU A 18 5.67 1.70 5.20
C LEU A 18 5.84 2.63 4.00
N ASP A 19 6.00 2.08 2.80
CA ASP A 19 6.03 2.88 1.57
C ASP A 19 4.64 3.47 1.29
N ARG A 20 3.56 2.68 1.50
CA ARG A 20 2.18 3.20 1.44
C ARG A 20 1.90 4.26 2.50
N VAL A 21 2.40 4.08 3.72
CA VAL A 21 2.30 5.07 4.80
C VAL A 21 2.96 6.39 4.35
N GLU A 22 4.15 6.32 3.76
CA GLU A 22 4.87 7.49 3.27
C GLU A 22 4.10 8.21 2.14
N ASP A 23 3.54 7.46 1.19
CA ASP A 23 2.70 8.03 0.12
C ASP A 23 1.45 8.74 0.66
N SER A 24 0.69 8.08 1.55
CA SER A 24 -0.51 8.68 2.15
C SER A 24 -0.17 9.92 2.97
N LEU A 25 0.98 9.96 3.66
CA LEU A 25 1.43 11.16 4.39
C LEU A 25 1.66 12.36 3.46
N PHE A 26 2.28 12.15 2.30
CA PHE A 26 2.47 13.22 1.32
C PHE A 26 1.16 13.67 0.66
N GLN A 27 0.20 12.76 0.46
CA GLN A 27 -1.12 13.13 -0.05
C GLN A 27 -1.90 13.95 0.98
N LEU A 28 -1.87 13.54 2.26
CA LEU A 28 -2.49 14.27 3.37
C LEU A 28 -1.89 15.66 3.56
N GLU A 29 -0.60 15.84 3.28
CA GLU A 29 0.05 17.15 3.32
C GLU A 29 -0.55 18.13 2.29
N GLN A 30 -0.90 17.64 1.10
CA GLN A 30 -1.49 18.44 0.04
C GLN A 30 -2.98 18.67 0.25
N ASN A 31 -3.70 17.62 0.65
CA ASN A 31 -5.14 17.65 0.86
C ASN A 31 -5.56 16.60 1.89
N THR A 32 -5.89 17.04 3.11
CA THR A 32 -6.39 16.15 4.16
C THR A 32 -7.77 15.61 3.78
N THR A 33 -7.88 14.31 3.54
CA THR A 33 -9.17 13.64 3.35
C THR A 33 -9.36 12.51 4.37
N PRO A 34 -10.60 12.25 4.82
CA PRO A 34 -10.88 11.13 5.74
C PRO A 34 -10.44 9.78 5.17
N ALA A 35 -10.55 9.58 3.86
CA ALA A 35 -10.17 8.35 3.18
C ALA A 35 -8.66 8.07 3.27
N GLU A 36 -7.82 9.10 3.14
CA GLU A 36 -6.36 8.96 3.29
C GLU A 36 -5.95 8.74 4.75
N LEU A 37 -6.63 9.37 5.72
CA LEU A 37 -6.41 9.11 7.14
C LEU A 37 -6.79 7.66 7.52
N ASP A 38 -7.89 7.15 6.97
CA ASP A 38 -8.29 5.76 7.13
C ASP A 38 -7.28 4.79 6.49
N ALA A 39 -6.73 5.12 5.31
CA ALA A 39 -5.71 4.30 4.65
C ALA A 39 -4.41 4.25 5.47
N LEU A 40 -3.96 5.40 5.96
CA LEU A 40 -2.79 5.53 6.83
C LEU A 40 -2.98 4.73 8.14
N PHE A 41 -4.15 4.84 8.77
CA PHE A 41 -4.49 4.08 9.97
C PHE A 41 -4.46 2.57 9.71
N ARG A 42 -5.11 2.09 8.65
CA ARG A 42 -5.12 0.66 8.28
C ARG A 42 -3.72 0.09 8.06
N ALA A 43 -2.84 0.84 7.40
CA ALA A 43 -1.48 0.41 7.16
C ALA A 43 -0.69 0.22 8.47
N LEU A 44 -0.76 1.19 9.39
CA LEU A 44 -0.11 1.06 10.70
C LEU A 44 -0.76 0.01 11.60
N HIS A 45 -2.09 -0.13 11.57
CA HIS A 45 -2.81 -1.16 12.31
C HIS A 45 -2.39 -2.56 11.84
N THR A 46 -2.20 -2.74 10.54
CA THR A 46 -1.69 -4.00 9.96
C THR A 46 -0.25 -4.27 10.42
N ILE A 47 0.61 -3.25 10.46
CA ILE A 47 1.98 -3.39 11.00
C ILE A 47 1.94 -3.80 12.48
N LYS A 48 1.11 -3.17 13.31
CA LYS A 48 0.93 -3.53 14.73
C LYS A 48 0.48 -4.99 14.87
N GLY A 49 -0.60 -5.37 14.17
CA GLY A 49 -1.18 -6.71 14.23
C GLY A 49 -0.20 -7.80 13.82
N ASN A 50 0.51 -7.57 12.70
CA ASN A 50 1.49 -8.55 12.23
C ASN A 50 2.75 -8.61 13.11
N SER A 51 3.15 -7.51 13.77
CA SER A 51 4.31 -7.50 14.69
C SER A 51 4.12 -8.42 15.89
N GLY A 52 2.88 -8.53 16.39
CA GLY A 52 2.52 -9.45 17.48
C GLY A 52 2.70 -10.92 17.11
N ILE A 53 2.50 -11.29 15.84
CA ILE A 53 2.65 -12.67 15.33
C ILE A 53 4.10 -13.14 15.45
N PHE A 54 5.06 -12.24 15.22
CA PHE A 54 6.50 -12.54 15.27
C PHE A 54 7.17 -12.20 16.61
N GLN A 55 6.39 -11.85 17.63
CA GLN A 55 6.86 -11.46 18.97
C GLN A 55 7.81 -10.25 18.97
N ALA A 56 7.70 -9.37 17.97
CA ALA A 56 8.44 -8.11 17.91
C ALA A 56 7.80 -7.07 18.84
N LYS A 57 8.02 -7.24 20.15
CA LYS A 57 7.34 -6.48 21.20
C LYS A 57 7.58 -4.98 21.12
N ARG A 58 8.78 -4.55 20.71
CA ARG A 58 9.12 -3.12 20.67
C ARG A 58 8.48 -2.47 19.46
N LEU A 59 8.52 -3.15 18.31
CA LEU A 59 7.80 -2.76 17.10
C LEU A 59 6.30 -2.65 17.35
N GLU A 60 5.67 -3.66 17.97
CA GLU A 60 4.25 -3.66 18.34
C GLU A 60 3.92 -2.48 19.26
N SER A 61 4.71 -2.28 20.33
CA SER A 61 4.51 -1.18 21.28
C SER A 61 4.66 0.19 20.62
N PHE A 62 5.64 0.39 19.74
CA PHE A 62 5.82 1.66 19.05
C PHE A 62 4.69 1.90 18.05
N ALA A 63 4.32 0.91 17.23
CA ALA A 63 3.22 1.00 16.28
C ALA A 63 1.90 1.37 16.97
N HIS A 64 1.62 0.81 18.15
CA HIS A 64 0.45 1.19 18.96
C HIS A 64 0.42 2.69 19.32
N ASN A 65 1.57 3.28 19.70
CA ASN A 65 1.62 4.70 20.05
C ASN A 65 1.30 5.59 18.85
N VAL A 66 1.82 5.24 17.67
CA VAL A 66 1.54 5.98 16.43
C VAL A 66 0.07 5.79 16.02
N GLU A 67 -0.47 4.57 16.13
CA GLU A 67 -1.87 4.28 15.86
C GLU A 67 -2.81 5.09 16.77
N SER A 68 -2.48 5.24 18.05
CA SER A 68 -3.27 6.06 18.99
C SER A 68 -3.35 7.53 18.57
N LEU A 69 -2.26 8.07 18.01
CA LEU A 69 -2.25 9.42 17.45
C LEU A 69 -3.09 9.51 16.17
N LEU A 70 -2.97 8.52 15.27
CA LEU A 70 -3.79 8.46 14.06
C LEU A 70 -5.27 8.28 14.35
N ASP A 71 -5.64 7.55 15.39
CA ASP A 71 -7.03 7.36 15.81
C ASP A 71 -7.68 8.71 16.19
N LYS A 72 -6.93 9.62 16.83
CA LYS A 72 -7.40 10.98 17.08
C LYS A 72 -7.66 11.75 15.79
N TYR A 73 -6.75 11.66 14.82
CA TYR A 73 -6.94 12.30 13.52
C TYR A 73 -8.08 11.68 12.72
N ARG A 74 -8.29 10.37 12.83
CA ARG A 74 -9.39 9.66 12.16
C ARG A 74 -10.75 10.09 12.70
N ASN A 75 -10.88 10.17 14.02
CA ASN A 75 -12.11 10.58 14.69
C ASN A 75 -12.42 12.07 14.50
N ASP A 76 -11.39 12.91 14.40
CA ASP A 76 -11.52 14.32 14.05
C ASP A 76 -10.45 14.75 13.03
N PRO A 77 -10.76 14.66 11.71
CA PRO A 77 -9.83 15.02 10.65
C PRO A 77 -9.34 16.47 10.71
N SER A 78 -10.05 17.37 11.40
CA SER A 78 -9.63 18.77 11.55
C SER A 78 -8.45 18.95 12.50
N CYS A 79 -8.18 17.95 13.35
CA CYS A 79 -7.03 17.94 14.26
C CYS A 79 -5.69 17.71 13.54
N PHE A 80 -5.71 17.04 12.38
CA PHE A 80 -4.52 16.78 11.59
C PHE A 80 -4.04 18.08 10.92
N ARG A 81 -2.76 18.40 11.12
CA ARG A 81 -2.11 19.57 10.51
C ARG A 81 -0.99 19.10 9.60
N PRO A 82 -0.69 19.82 8.49
CA PRO A 82 0.49 19.54 7.68
C PRO A 82 1.81 19.52 8.48
N SER A 83 1.86 20.24 9.61
CA SER A 83 2.98 20.20 10.56
C SER A 83 3.17 18.87 11.31
N ASP A 84 2.21 17.94 11.23
CA ASP A 84 2.27 16.62 11.85
C ASP A 84 2.97 15.58 10.95
N VAL A 85 3.02 15.81 9.64
CA VAL A 85 3.70 14.97 8.64
C VAL A 85 5.17 14.67 8.99
N PRO A 86 6.01 15.64 9.40
CA PRO A 86 7.41 15.38 9.74
C PRO A 86 7.57 14.48 10.97
N LEU A 87 6.63 14.53 11.93
CA LEU A 87 6.63 13.63 13.07
C LEU A 87 6.28 12.20 12.61
N LEU A 88 5.25 12.05 11.78
CA LEU A 88 4.79 10.75 11.29
C LEU A 88 5.80 10.08 10.35
N LEU A 89 6.52 10.86 9.52
CA LEU A 89 7.63 10.35 8.70
C LEU A 89 8.77 9.81 9.58
N LYS A 90 9.15 10.52 10.65
CA LYS A 90 10.12 10.01 11.63
C LYS A 90 9.63 8.74 12.33
N CYS A 91 8.32 8.64 12.60
CA CYS A 91 7.73 7.42 13.16
C CYS A 91 7.83 6.25 12.17
N ARG A 92 7.55 6.48 10.88
CA ARG A 92 7.71 5.49 9.80
C ARG A 92 9.14 4.95 9.73
N ASP A 93 10.15 5.83 9.79
CA ASP A 93 11.57 5.42 9.78
C ASP A 93 11.96 4.59 11.00
N HIS A 94 11.43 4.97 12.15
CA HIS A 94 11.69 4.25 13.38
C HIS A 94 11.04 2.87 13.37
N ILE A 95 9.83 2.74 12.81
CA ILE A 95 9.18 1.43 12.58
C ILE A 95 10.03 0.56 11.64
N GLU A 96 10.61 1.12 10.57
CA GLU A 96 11.53 0.37 9.70
C GLU A 96 12.79 -0.09 10.45
N SER A 97 13.34 0.80 11.28
CA SER A 97 14.55 0.53 12.07
C SER A 97 14.31 -0.55 13.12
N LEU A 98 13.16 -0.51 13.81
CA LEU A 98 12.72 -1.51 14.78
C LEU A 98 12.44 -2.86 14.10
N SER A 99 11.77 -2.85 12.94
CA SER A 99 11.55 -4.05 12.12
C SER A 99 12.87 -4.71 11.73
N SER A 100 13.82 -3.93 11.23
CA SER A 100 15.16 -4.43 10.88
C SER A 100 15.93 -4.95 12.10
N ALA A 101 15.75 -4.35 13.27
CA ALA A 101 16.45 -4.75 14.50
C ALA A 101 15.85 -6.02 15.16
N GLU A 102 14.53 -6.19 15.14
CA GLU A 102 13.83 -7.31 15.80
C GLU A 102 13.59 -8.51 14.88
N LEU A 103 13.47 -8.31 13.55
CA LEU A 103 12.98 -9.34 12.63
C LEU A 103 14.00 -9.77 11.55
N ALA A 104 15.12 -9.06 11.38
CA ALA A 104 16.12 -9.44 10.37
C ALA A 104 16.86 -10.74 10.72
N GLU A 105 17.34 -11.43 9.70
CA GLU A 105 18.08 -12.69 9.84
C GLU A 105 19.37 -12.48 10.66
N GLY A 106 19.47 -13.14 11.82
CA GLY A 106 20.57 -12.93 12.77
C GLY A 106 20.34 -11.83 13.81
N ALA A 107 19.12 -11.27 13.90
CA ALA A 107 18.74 -10.35 14.96
C ALA A 107 19.00 -10.94 16.34
N THR A 108 19.79 -10.23 17.14
CA THR A 108 20.18 -10.66 18.50
C THR A 108 19.14 -10.25 19.56
N GLY A 109 18.06 -9.57 19.14
CA GLY A 109 17.13 -8.88 20.03
C GLY A 109 17.73 -7.67 20.75
N LYS A 110 19.01 -7.32 20.48
CA LYS A 110 19.65 -6.11 20.95
C LYS A 110 19.58 -5.04 19.89
N ILE A 111 19.04 -3.90 20.28
CA ILE A 111 18.91 -2.73 19.43
C ILE A 111 20.13 -1.81 19.66
N PRO A 112 20.68 -1.16 18.63
CA PRO A 112 21.66 -0.10 18.80
C PRO A 112 21.17 0.99 19.77
N ALA A 113 22.07 1.53 20.58
CA ALA A 113 21.74 2.57 21.56
C ALA A 113 21.14 3.83 20.91
N GLU A 114 21.51 4.14 19.66
CA GLU A 114 20.92 5.26 18.91
C GLU A 114 19.42 5.05 18.66
N VAL A 115 19.00 3.85 18.25
CA VAL A 115 17.60 3.54 17.95
C VAL A 115 16.78 3.50 19.25
N GLU A 116 17.34 3.02 20.36
CA GLU A 116 16.64 3.06 21.66
C GLU A 116 16.46 4.49 22.19
N SER A 117 17.42 5.39 21.93
CA SER A 117 17.27 6.83 22.22
C SER A 117 16.18 7.47 21.37
N GLN A 118 16.13 7.13 20.06
CA GLN A 118 15.10 7.63 19.14
C GLN A 118 13.70 7.13 19.53
N ASP A 119 13.56 5.89 20.01
CA ASP A 119 12.29 5.32 20.49
C ASP A 119 11.67 6.18 21.59
N GLN A 120 12.47 6.57 22.58
CA GLN A 120 12.02 7.40 23.70
C GLN A 120 11.67 8.81 23.24
N GLU A 121 12.53 9.45 22.43
CA GLU A 121 12.29 10.80 21.91
C GLU A 121 10.97 10.88 21.14
N LEU A 122 10.73 9.93 20.22
CA LEU A 122 9.52 9.91 19.40
C LEU A 122 8.27 9.60 20.22
N LYS A 123 8.33 8.67 21.18
CA LYS A 123 7.23 8.41 22.11
C LYS A 123 6.84 9.66 22.89
N THR A 124 7.83 10.40 23.41
CA THR A 124 7.57 11.67 24.10
C THR A 124 6.86 12.68 23.19
N ARG A 125 7.35 12.88 21.97
CA ARG A 125 6.73 13.81 21.00
C ARG A 125 5.31 13.41 20.60
N ILE A 126 5.04 12.11 20.47
CA ILE A 126 3.69 11.58 20.21
C ILE A 126 2.77 11.86 21.41
N SER A 127 3.23 11.60 22.64
CA SER A 127 2.46 11.86 23.85
C SER A 127 2.16 13.35 24.04
N GLU A 128 3.14 14.23 23.83
CA GLU A 128 2.94 15.69 23.85
C GLU A 128 1.86 16.11 22.85
N ARG A 129 1.89 15.58 21.63
CA ARG A 129 0.88 15.88 20.61
C ARG A 129 -0.50 15.37 21.00
N LEU A 130 -0.60 14.16 21.55
CA LEU A 130 -1.86 13.60 22.07
C LEU A 130 -2.44 14.44 23.22
N GLU A 131 -1.59 14.98 24.10
CA GLU A 131 -2.00 15.89 25.17
C GLU A 131 -2.51 17.22 24.59
N GLU A 132 -1.83 17.81 23.60
CA GLU A 132 -2.31 19.03 22.93
C GLU A 132 -3.71 18.85 22.30
N LEU A 133 -3.94 17.70 21.66
CA LEU A 133 -5.23 17.35 21.06
C LEU A 133 -6.33 17.14 22.11
N SER A 134 -5.95 16.75 23.33
CA SER A 134 -6.86 16.56 24.46
C SER A 134 -7.18 17.87 25.20
N VAL A 135 -6.34 18.92 25.04
CA VAL A 135 -6.41 20.20 25.77
C VAL A 135 -6.94 21.35 24.90
N ALA A 136 -7.29 21.11 23.62
CA ALA A 136 -7.86 22.14 22.76
C ALA A 136 -9.15 22.74 23.37
N PRO A 137 -9.22 24.07 23.59
CA PRO A 137 -10.31 24.68 24.32
C PRO A 137 -11.57 24.77 23.46
N ALA A 138 -12.70 24.43 24.06
CA ALA A 138 -14.03 24.81 23.60
C ALA A 138 -14.04 26.30 23.22
N ARG A 139 -14.01 26.58 21.91
CA ARG A 139 -14.35 27.90 21.38
C ARG A 139 -15.30 27.72 20.20
N THR A 140 -16.43 28.38 20.35
CA THR A 140 -17.54 28.54 19.41
C THR A 140 -18.60 27.43 19.45
N SER A 141 -19.35 27.40 20.54
CA SER A 141 -20.77 27.00 20.54
C SER A 141 -21.47 27.65 21.75
N GLU A 142 -21.38 28.97 21.86
CA GLU A 142 -22.44 29.76 22.48
C GLU A 142 -23.27 30.34 21.33
N ILE A 143 -24.59 30.31 21.49
CA ILE A 143 -25.65 30.58 20.49
C ILE A 143 -26.12 29.30 19.75
N LEU A 144 -26.86 28.46 20.47
CA LEU A 144 -28.26 28.12 20.17
C LEU A 144 -28.82 27.21 21.27
N GLU A 145 -28.98 27.78 22.47
CA GLU A 145 -30.06 27.36 23.35
C GLU A 145 -31.37 27.85 22.70
N ASN A 146 -32.09 26.93 22.05
CA ASN A 146 -33.51 26.68 22.26
C ASN A 146 -34.12 25.91 21.07
N GLU A 147 -35.05 25.03 21.43
CA GLU A 147 -36.01 24.31 20.58
C GLU A 147 -35.51 23.02 19.88
N ILE A 148 -35.86 21.88 20.48
CA ILE A 148 -36.85 20.90 20.00
C ILE A 148 -36.86 19.75 21.05
N LEU A 149 -37.72 19.79 22.08
CA LEU A 149 -39.01 19.10 22.16
C LEU A 149 -39.01 17.63 21.66
N SER A 150 -38.81 16.72 22.64
CA SER A 150 -39.66 15.55 22.96
C SER A 150 -40.07 14.54 21.87
N ALA A 151 -39.57 13.30 21.97
CA ALA A 151 -40.33 12.03 21.95
C ALA A 151 -39.41 10.84 22.37
N PRO A 152 -39.94 9.66 22.76
CA PRO A 152 -39.98 9.20 24.15
C PRO A 152 -38.92 8.14 24.50
N GLU A 153 -38.45 8.19 25.75
CA GLU A 153 -37.81 7.06 26.43
C GLU A 153 -38.80 5.89 26.52
N GLN A 154 -38.66 4.91 25.63
CA GLN A 154 -39.13 3.56 25.90
C GLN A 154 -37.94 2.72 26.37
N SER A 155 -37.91 2.55 27.69
CA SER A 155 -37.30 1.44 28.43
C SER A 155 -36.91 0.22 27.58
N ALA A 156 -35.62 0.13 27.22
CA ALA A 156 -34.93 -1.13 27.02
C ALA A 156 -34.00 -1.33 28.22
N GLN A 157 -34.57 -1.72 29.36
CA GLN A 157 -33.75 -2.35 30.41
C GLN A 157 -33.07 -3.56 29.77
N GLY A 158 -31.75 -3.49 29.61
CA GLY A 158 -30.94 -4.62 29.15
C GLY A 158 -31.28 -5.84 30.01
N LEU A 159 -31.85 -6.86 29.37
CA LEU A 159 -31.97 -8.16 30.00
C LEU A 159 -30.55 -8.73 30.04
N ASN A 160 -29.85 -8.53 31.16
CA ASN A 160 -28.50 -9.00 31.47
C ASN A 160 -28.42 -10.54 31.48
N HIS A 161 -28.67 -11.17 30.36
CA HIS A 161 -28.58 -12.61 30.21
C HIS A 161 -27.10 -13.01 30.06
N LEU A 162 -26.25 -12.20 29.41
CA LEU A 162 -24.82 -12.47 29.17
C LEU A 162 -23.85 -11.64 30.04
N PRO A 163 -23.84 -11.72 31.38
CA PRO A 163 -22.87 -10.97 32.19
C PRO A 163 -21.45 -11.51 31.90
N GLU A 164 -20.55 -10.62 31.43
CA GLU A 164 -19.13 -10.91 31.14
C GLU A 164 -18.91 -12.02 30.08
N ARG A 165 -19.91 -12.29 29.24
CA ARG A 165 -19.86 -13.31 28.20
C ARG A 165 -20.28 -12.74 26.86
N TYR A 166 -19.67 -13.27 25.81
CA TYR A 166 -20.00 -13.01 24.42
C TYR A 166 -20.50 -14.30 23.77
N HIS A 167 -21.67 -14.20 23.14
CA HIS A 167 -22.17 -15.23 22.24
C HIS A 167 -21.85 -14.83 20.80
N ILE A 168 -21.00 -15.61 20.15
CA ILE A 168 -20.47 -15.33 18.82
C ILE A 168 -21.00 -16.38 17.86
N SER A 169 -21.85 -15.95 16.92
CA SER A 169 -22.34 -16.77 15.81
C SER A 169 -21.52 -16.41 14.56
N PHE A 170 -20.65 -17.31 14.13
CA PHE A 170 -19.66 -17.06 13.08
C PHE A 170 -19.77 -18.07 11.92
N ARG A 171 -19.99 -17.58 10.69
CA ARG A 171 -20.02 -18.34 9.43
C ARG A 171 -18.96 -17.76 8.49
N PRO A 172 -17.80 -18.43 8.33
CA PRO A 172 -16.78 -18.00 7.39
C PRO A 172 -17.31 -18.02 5.94
N PRO A 173 -16.80 -17.14 5.04
CA PRO A 173 -17.11 -17.22 3.62
C PRO A 173 -16.59 -18.54 3.03
N ALA A 174 -17.22 -19.00 1.94
CA ALA A 174 -16.90 -20.30 1.35
C ALA A 174 -15.43 -20.41 0.89
N ASP A 175 -14.83 -19.30 0.47
CA ASP A 175 -13.43 -19.21 0.01
C ASP A 175 -12.43 -18.83 1.12
N ALA A 176 -12.85 -18.77 2.39
CA ALA A 176 -12.00 -18.41 3.53
C ALA A 176 -10.68 -19.19 3.57
N MET A 177 -10.72 -20.50 3.27
CA MET A 177 -9.54 -21.36 3.24
C MET A 177 -8.56 -20.99 2.12
N LYS A 178 -9.03 -20.46 0.98
CA LYS A 178 -8.18 -19.99 -0.14
C LYS A 178 -7.54 -18.64 0.17
N ALA A 179 -8.25 -17.79 0.90
CA ALA A 179 -7.76 -16.49 1.38
C ALA A 179 -6.83 -16.61 2.61
N GLY A 180 -6.57 -17.82 3.12
CA GLY A 180 -5.76 -18.04 4.32
C GLY A 180 -6.48 -17.72 5.64
N LEU A 181 -7.78 -17.42 5.59
CA LEU A 181 -8.64 -17.12 6.73
C LEU A 181 -9.18 -18.40 7.38
N GLU A 182 -8.28 -19.26 7.89
CA GLU A 182 -8.67 -20.53 8.50
C GLU A 182 -9.47 -20.33 9.80
N PRO A 183 -10.73 -20.84 9.92
CA PRO A 183 -11.61 -20.62 11.07
C PRO A 183 -10.99 -20.97 12.44
N LEU A 184 -10.13 -21.98 12.46
CA LEU A 184 -9.45 -22.43 13.68
C LEU A 184 -8.48 -21.37 14.24
N ASN A 185 -7.90 -20.52 13.39
CA ASN A 185 -6.99 -19.46 13.82
C ASN A 185 -7.75 -18.38 14.60
N PHE A 186 -8.96 -18.03 14.18
CA PHE A 186 -9.83 -17.10 14.91
C PHE A 186 -10.26 -17.69 16.26
N ILE A 187 -10.68 -18.96 16.29
CA ILE A 187 -11.01 -19.66 17.53
C ILE A 187 -9.79 -19.71 18.48
N ARG A 188 -8.57 -19.87 17.95
CA ARG A 188 -7.34 -19.78 18.77
C ARG A 188 -7.09 -18.36 19.26
N PHE A 189 -7.29 -17.35 18.43
CA PHE A 189 -7.11 -15.95 18.80
C PHE A 189 -8.06 -15.52 19.92
N LEU A 190 -9.30 -16.00 19.92
CA LEU A 190 -10.26 -15.73 21.00
C LEU A 190 -9.76 -16.18 22.38
N LYS A 191 -8.84 -17.15 22.46
CA LYS A 191 -8.21 -17.56 23.72
C LYS A 191 -7.29 -16.50 24.31
N ASN A 192 -6.81 -15.56 23.49
CA ASN A 192 -6.02 -14.42 23.96
C ASN A 192 -6.93 -13.34 24.58
N LEU A 193 -8.16 -13.22 24.09
CA LEU A 193 -9.15 -12.25 24.59
C LEU A 193 -9.91 -12.77 25.81
N GLY A 194 -9.96 -14.09 26.04
CA GLY A 194 -10.68 -14.65 27.17
C GLY A 194 -10.70 -16.17 27.23
N THR A 195 -11.59 -16.71 28.06
CA THR A 195 -11.79 -18.16 28.20
C THR A 195 -12.94 -18.61 27.32
N ILE A 196 -12.67 -19.49 26.37
CA ILE A 196 -13.72 -20.12 25.55
C ILE A 196 -14.39 -21.21 26.37
N GLU A 197 -15.67 -21.00 26.70
CA GLU A 197 -16.46 -21.94 27.48
C GLU A 197 -17.12 -23.01 26.60
N CYS A 198 -17.46 -22.66 25.35
CA CYS A 198 -18.15 -23.55 24.43
C CYS A 198 -17.82 -23.22 22.97
N VAL A 199 -17.68 -24.26 22.13
CA VAL A 199 -17.62 -24.16 20.66
C VAL A 199 -18.47 -25.28 20.08
N LEU A 200 -19.51 -24.94 19.33
CA LEU A 200 -20.36 -25.90 18.62
C LEU A 200 -20.22 -25.69 17.10
N PRO A 201 -19.71 -26.66 16.35
CA PRO A 201 -19.67 -26.59 14.89
C PRO A 201 -21.02 -26.97 14.28
N LEU A 202 -21.44 -26.23 13.23
CA LEU A 202 -22.61 -26.51 12.42
C LEU A 202 -22.16 -27.01 11.05
N ALA A 203 -22.43 -28.28 10.76
CA ALA A 203 -21.99 -28.94 9.53
C ALA A 203 -23.08 -29.04 8.44
N GLU A 204 -24.18 -28.31 8.58
CA GLU A 204 -25.32 -28.38 7.67
C GLU A 204 -25.01 -27.88 6.25
N GLY A 205 -24.05 -26.97 6.12
CA GLY A 205 -23.53 -26.51 4.83
C GLY A 205 -22.57 -27.50 4.15
N MET A 206 -22.25 -28.63 4.79
CA MET A 206 -21.29 -29.60 4.24
C MET A 206 -21.93 -30.40 3.09
N PRO A 207 -21.36 -30.34 1.87
CA PRO A 207 -21.87 -31.12 0.75
C PRO A 207 -21.58 -32.62 0.94
N GLY A 208 -22.32 -33.46 0.21
CA GLY A 208 -21.99 -34.88 0.10
C GLY A 208 -20.60 -35.10 -0.53
N ALA A 209 -20.02 -36.28 -0.33
CA ALA A 209 -18.64 -36.60 -0.71
C ALA A 209 -18.29 -36.29 -2.18
N GLU A 210 -19.27 -36.37 -3.08
CA GLU A 210 -19.08 -36.11 -4.52
C GLU A 210 -18.88 -34.62 -4.84
N ASN A 211 -19.42 -33.72 -4.02
CA ASN A 211 -19.37 -32.27 -4.21
C ASN A 211 -18.47 -31.56 -3.17
N PHE A 212 -17.71 -32.32 -2.38
CA PHE A 212 -16.84 -31.79 -1.34
C PHE A 212 -15.55 -31.21 -1.93
N ASN A 213 -15.33 -29.91 -1.72
CA ASN A 213 -14.08 -29.24 -2.07
C ASN A 213 -13.23 -29.00 -0.80
N PRO A 214 -12.06 -29.63 -0.64
CA PRO A 214 -11.20 -29.44 0.53
C PRO A 214 -10.62 -28.03 0.67
N GLN A 215 -10.74 -27.19 -0.36
CA GLN A 215 -10.29 -25.79 -0.35
C GLN A 215 -11.40 -24.81 0.04
N GLU A 216 -12.58 -25.27 0.43
CA GLU A 216 -13.71 -24.42 0.83
C GLU A 216 -14.09 -24.64 2.30
N SER A 217 -14.69 -23.61 2.90
CA SER A 217 -15.21 -23.66 4.26
C SER A 217 -16.71 -23.91 4.26
N TYR A 218 -17.14 -24.95 4.98
CA TYR A 218 -18.55 -25.35 5.07
C TYR A 218 -19.13 -25.29 6.49
N LEU A 219 -18.28 -25.12 7.49
CA LEU A 219 -18.68 -25.16 8.90
C LEU A 219 -19.05 -23.77 9.40
N GLY A 220 -20.20 -23.68 10.06
CA GLY A 220 -20.52 -22.57 10.95
C GLY A 220 -20.08 -22.87 12.39
N TYR A 221 -20.01 -21.85 13.23
CA TYR A 221 -19.59 -21.97 14.62
C TYR A 221 -20.46 -21.10 15.54
N GLU A 222 -20.96 -21.70 16.62
CA GLU A 222 -21.47 -20.99 17.79
C GLU A 222 -20.44 -21.06 18.91
N ILE A 223 -20.01 -19.91 19.41
CA ILE A 223 -18.92 -19.81 20.37
C ILE A 223 -19.41 -19.00 21.58
N LEU A 224 -19.14 -19.52 22.77
CA LEU A 224 -19.32 -18.79 24.03
C LEU A 224 -17.97 -18.40 24.59
N LEU A 225 -17.68 -17.10 24.62
CA LEU A 225 -16.45 -16.54 25.13
C LEU A 225 -16.73 -15.79 26.43
N LYS A 226 -16.03 -16.15 27.51
CA LYS A 226 -15.98 -15.34 28.73
C LYS A 226 -14.79 -14.39 28.65
N SER A 227 -15.02 -13.09 28.62
CA SER A 227 -13.99 -12.07 28.47
C SER A 227 -14.32 -10.81 29.27
N VAL A 228 -13.27 -10.13 29.75
CA VAL A 228 -13.34 -8.81 30.39
C VAL A 228 -13.09 -7.67 29.40
N GLU A 229 -12.66 -8.00 28.17
CA GLU A 229 -12.43 -7.06 27.09
C GLU A 229 -13.78 -6.54 26.53
N PRO A 230 -13.82 -5.31 25.98
CA PRO A 230 -15.02 -4.75 25.37
C PRO A 230 -15.41 -5.52 24.09
N GLY A 231 -16.69 -5.42 23.70
CA GLY A 231 -17.23 -6.13 22.53
C GLY A 231 -16.51 -5.76 21.24
N GLU A 232 -16.05 -4.52 21.12
CA GLU A 232 -15.24 -4.02 19.99
C GLU A 232 -13.96 -4.86 19.80
N ALA A 233 -13.23 -5.16 20.88
CA ALA A 233 -12.02 -6.01 20.81
C ALA A 233 -12.32 -7.44 20.35
N VAL A 234 -13.53 -7.95 20.63
CA VAL A 234 -14.00 -9.26 20.14
C VAL A 234 -14.43 -9.18 18.67
N GLU A 235 -14.99 -8.06 18.22
CA GLU A 235 -15.34 -7.83 16.81
C GLU A 235 -14.10 -7.64 15.93
N ASP A 236 -13.08 -6.95 16.42
CA ASP A 236 -11.81 -6.71 15.73
C ASP A 236 -11.09 -8.03 15.41
N ALA A 237 -11.25 -9.04 16.26
CA ALA A 237 -10.75 -10.40 16.01
C ALA A 237 -11.22 -10.99 14.67
N PHE A 238 -12.33 -10.50 14.13
CA PHE A 238 -12.98 -11.00 12.92
C PHE A 238 -13.11 -9.94 11.81
N GLU A 239 -12.46 -8.78 11.94
CA GLU A 239 -12.61 -7.65 11.00
C GLU A 239 -12.29 -8.05 9.54
N PHE A 240 -11.29 -8.90 9.35
CA PHE A 240 -10.85 -9.42 8.05
C PHE A 240 -11.86 -10.38 7.36
N ILE A 241 -12.91 -10.81 8.06
CA ILE A 241 -13.90 -11.78 7.55
C ILE A 241 -15.23 -11.10 7.18
N LYS A 242 -15.35 -9.79 7.40
CA LYS A 242 -16.59 -9.03 7.16
C LYS A 242 -16.96 -8.93 5.67
N GLU A 243 -16.01 -9.18 4.77
CA GLU A 243 -16.29 -9.31 3.33
C GLU A 243 -16.77 -10.75 3.04
N ASN A 244 -18.08 -10.92 2.90
CA ASN A 244 -18.80 -12.15 2.51
C ASN A 244 -19.03 -13.25 3.58
N GLY A 245 -18.55 -13.10 4.80
CA GLY A 245 -18.92 -13.96 5.94
C GLY A 245 -20.12 -13.42 6.74
N ILE A 246 -20.74 -14.24 7.60
CA ILE A 246 -21.76 -13.79 8.56
C ILE A 246 -21.17 -13.87 9.97
N LEU A 247 -21.13 -12.74 10.67
CA LEU A 247 -20.69 -12.64 12.05
C LEU A 247 -21.72 -11.89 12.88
N ARG A 248 -22.16 -12.49 13.98
CA ARG A 248 -23.02 -11.86 15.00
C ARG A 248 -22.41 -12.04 16.37
N ILE A 249 -22.27 -10.96 17.12
CA ILE A 249 -21.72 -10.96 18.47
C ILE A 249 -22.76 -10.34 19.40
N HIS A 250 -23.14 -11.09 20.42
CA HIS A 250 -24.06 -10.65 21.46
C HIS A 250 -23.35 -10.57 22.81
N SER A 251 -23.66 -9.54 23.59
CA SER A 251 -23.05 -9.24 24.90
C SER A 251 -24.12 -9.03 25.98
N SER A 252 -23.71 -8.59 27.18
CA SER A 252 -24.63 -8.21 28.27
C SER A 252 -25.64 -7.13 27.88
N ALA A 253 -25.30 -6.28 26.91
CA ALA A 253 -26.17 -5.23 26.40
C ALA A 253 -27.22 -5.73 25.38
N SER A 254 -27.06 -6.95 24.87
CA SER A 254 -27.94 -7.46 23.81
C SER A 254 -29.35 -7.77 24.30
N SER A 255 -30.32 -7.50 23.44
CA SER A 255 -31.74 -7.65 23.71
C SER A 255 -32.34 -8.89 23.04
N LEU A 256 -33.55 -9.29 23.45
CA LEU A 256 -34.31 -10.36 22.76
C LEU A 256 -34.53 -10.03 21.26
N PRO A 257 -34.91 -8.80 20.88
CA PRO A 257 -34.93 -8.37 19.48
C PRO A 257 -33.64 -8.63 18.69
N ASP A 258 -32.46 -8.35 19.27
CA ASP A 258 -31.18 -8.54 18.58
C ASP A 258 -30.97 -10.02 18.18
N TYR A 259 -31.40 -10.94 19.05
CA TYR A 259 -31.36 -12.37 18.76
C TYR A 259 -32.39 -12.79 17.71
N VAL A 260 -33.54 -12.12 17.64
CA VAL A 260 -34.52 -12.33 16.56
C VAL A 260 -33.92 -11.90 15.21
N GLU A 261 -33.21 -10.78 15.17
CA GLU A 261 -32.49 -10.33 13.97
C GLU A 261 -31.37 -11.29 13.58
N THR A 262 -30.61 -11.80 14.55
CA THR A 262 -29.57 -12.81 14.30
C THR A 262 -30.15 -14.09 13.70
N ILE A 263 -31.27 -14.61 14.23
CA ILE A 263 -31.96 -15.77 13.64
C ILE A 263 -32.39 -15.48 12.20
N ALA A 264 -32.86 -14.27 11.90
CA ALA A 264 -33.29 -13.91 10.55
C ALA A 264 -32.11 -13.75 9.57
N ALA A 265 -30.92 -13.41 10.06
CA ALA A 265 -29.72 -13.19 9.26
C ALA A 265 -28.89 -14.46 9.01
N LEU A 266 -29.11 -15.53 9.79
CA LEU A 266 -28.37 -16.78 9.69
C LEU A 266 -29.02 -17.74 8.68
N PRO A 267 -28.23 -18.56 7.95
CA PRO A 267 -28.75 -19.46 6.92
C PRO A 267 -29.49 -20.68 7.48
N GLU A 268 -29.24 -21.05 8.74
CA GLU A 268 -29.85 -22.21 9.36
C GLU A 268 -31.30 -21.96 9.80
N ASN A 269 -32.12 -23.02 9.84
CA ASN A 269 -33.49 -22.89 10.30
C ASN A 269 -33.55 -22.50 11.78
N ARG A 270 -34.46 -21.59 12.13
CA ARG A 270 -34.76 -21.18 13.51
C ARG A 270 -34.80 -22.33 14.53
N GLN A 271 -35.54 -23.41 14.24
CA GLN A 271 -35.69 -24.53 15.18
C GLN A 271 -34.34 -25.19 15.46
N ARG A 272 -33.47 -25.22 14.44
CA ARG A 272 -32.14 -25.79 14.54
C ARG A 272 -31.20 -24.90 15.34
N LEU A 273 -31.19 -23.58 15.09
CA LEU A 273 -30.40 -22.63 15.89
C LEU A 273 -30.79 -22.67 17.36
N ILE A 274 -32.10 -22.69 17.66
CA ILE A 274 -32.59 -22.84 19.04
C ILE A 274 -32.13 -24.16 19.66
N ALA A 275 -32.17 -25.27 18.91
CA ALA A 275 -31.68 -26.56 19.40
C ALA A 275 -30.17 -26.54 19.70
N VAL A 276 -29.34 -25.93 18.83
CA VAL A 276 -27.90 -25.76 19.08
C VAL A 276 -27.66 -24.91 20.33
N TRP A 277 -28.36 -23.78 20.46
CA TRP A 277 -28.20 -22.89 21.60
C TRP A 277 -28.69 -23.49 22.91
N ARG A 278 -29.63 -24.46 22.88
CA ARG A 278 -30.01 -25.26 24.06
C ARG A 278 -28.90 -26.18 24.56
N GLU A 279 -27.95 -26.56 23.70
CA GLU A 279 -26.78 -27.36 24.08
C GLU A 279 -25.65 -26.52 24.67
N MET A 280 -25.71 -25.19 24.50
CA MET A 280 -24.72 -24.29 25.09
C MET A 280 -24.96 -24.15 26.60
N PRO A 281 -23.91 -23.96 27.41
CA PRO A 281 -24.04 -23.78 28.87
C PRO A 281 -24.79 -22.49 29.26
N PHE A 282 -25.19 -21.70 28.27
CA PHE A 282 -25.90 -20.45 28.33
C PHE A 282 -26.50 -20.19 26.92
N PRO A 283 -27.72 -19.62 26.74
CA PRO A 283 -28.64 -19.02 27.73
C PRO A 283 -29.51 -19.99 28.53
N THR A 284 -30.24 -19.50 29.54
CA THR A 284 -31.16 -20.33 30.34
C THR A 284 -32.32 -20.84 29.50
N GLN A 285 -32.84 -22.03 29.84
CA GLN A 285 -33.99 -22.63 29.13
C GLN A 285 -35.21 -21.71 29.12
N ASP A 286 -35.50 -21.04 30.24
CA ASP A 286 -36.58 -20.04 30.33
C ASP A 286 -36.40 -18.88 29.34
N TRP A 287 -35.16 -18.42 29.10
CA TRP A 287 -34.88 -17.37 28.14
C TRP A 287 -35.09 -17.84 26.69
N LEU A 288 -34.66 -19.07 26.37
CA LEU A 288 -34.85 -19.67 25.04
C LEU A 288 -36.34 -19.90 24.75
N ASP A 289 -37.12 -20.32 25.75
CA ASP A 289 -38.56 -20.52 25.62
C ASP A 289 -39.29 -19.18 25.38
N ARG A 290 -38.81 -18.07 25.98
CA ARG A 290 -39.33 -16.71 25.73
C ARG A 290 -38.94 -16.16 24.37
N LEU A 291 -37.71 -16.44 23.89
CA LEU A 291 -37.28 -16.13 22.53
C LEU A 291 -38.17 -16.89 21.53
N GLU A 292 -38.41 -18.17 21.78
CA GLU A 292 -39.26 -19.02 20.97
C GLU A 292 -40.73 -18.55 20.96
N GLY A 293 -41.25 -18.08 22.09
CA GLY A 293 -42.62 -17.54 22.19
C GLY A 293 -42.83 -16.15 21.58
N LYS A 294 -41.78 -15.33 21.41
CA LYS A 294 -41.88 -13.96 20.85
C LYS A 294 -41.66 -13.86 19.35
N LEU A 295 -41.15 -14.90 18.71
CA LEU A 295 -40.99 -14.96 17.27
C LEU A 295 -42.35 -15.24 16.61
N PRO A 296 -42.80 -14.44 15.62
CA PRO A 296 -44.10 -14.63 14.98
C PRO A 296 -44.21 -16.05 14.37
N ILE A 297 -45.39 -16.65 14.48
CA ILE A 297 -45.71 -17.93 13.84
C ILE A 297 -45.70 -17.68 12.32
N ALA A 298 -45.07 -18.59 11.57
CA ALA A 298 -44.70 -18.47 10.16
C ALA A 298 -45.87 -18.39 9.14
N SER A 299 -47.00 -17.75 9.46
CA SER A 299 -48.12 -17.58 8.52
C SER A 299 -48.15 -16.23 7.79
N GLU A 300 -47.29 -15.27 8.12
CA GLU A 300 -47.31 -13.94 7.50
C GLU A 300 -45.90 -13.39 7.24
N LEU A 301 -45.20 -13.94 6.25
CA LEU A 301 -44.14 -13.22 5.52
C LEU A 301 -44.08 -13.83 4.11
N GLN A 302 -44.59 -13.07 3.15
CA GLN A 302 -44.57 -13.40 1.72
C GLN A 302 -43.13 -13.55 1.23
N THR A 303 -42.91 -14.63 0.50
CA THR A 303 -41.74 -14.93 -0.32
C THR A 303 -41.42 -13.77 -1.26
N THR A 304 -40.37 -13.02 -0.96
CA THR A 304 -39.65 -12.25 -1.97
C THR A 304 -38.43 -13.06 -2.41
N HIS A 305 -38.48 -13.51 -3.66
CA HIS A 305 -37.39 -14.18 -4.36
C HIS A 305 -36.14 -13.29 -4.40
N PHE A 306 -35.01 -13.82 -3.97
CA PHE A 306 -33.71 -13.46 -4.55
C PHE A 306 -33.11 -14.72 -5.19
N ALA A 307 -32.75 -14.56 -6.46
CA ALA A 307 -32.35 -15.60 -7.38
C ALA A 307 -30.94 -16.12 -7.08
N SER A 308 -30.80 -17.45 -7.09
CA SER A 308 -29.51 -18.14 -7.15
C SER A 308 -28.83 -17.91 -8.51
N PRO A 309 -27.49 -17.78 -8.59
CA PRO A 309 -26.77 -17.98 -9.83
C PRO A 309 -26.65 -19.48 -10.11
N GLU A 310 -27.17 -19.94 -11.24
CA GLU A 310 -26.97 -21.29 -11.75
C GLU A 310 -25.53 -21.49 -12.26
N THR A 311 -24.89 -22.55 -11.77
CA THR A 311 -23.72 -23.19 -12.42
C THR A 311 -24.19 -24.17 -13.50
N PRO A 312 -23.54 -24.25 -14.68
CA PRO A 312 -23.87 -25.26 -15.68
C PRO A 312 -23.22 -26.60 -15.31
N SER A 313 -24.06 -27.60 -15.06
CA SER A 313 -23.65 -28.99 -14.85
C SER A 313 -23.55 -29.77 -16.16
N ALA A 314 -22.50 -30.57 -16.28
CA ALA A 314 -22.32 -31.57 -17.32
C ALA A 314 -23.10 -32.85 -16.98
N GLY A 315 -23.86 -33.36 -17.95
CA GLY A 315 -24.53 -34.67 -17.88
C GLY A 315 -24.59 -35.31 -19.26
N ASN A 316 -24.18 -36.58 -19.33
CA ASN A 316 -23.67 -37.31 -20.51
C ASN A 316 -24.80 -38.09 -21.30
N PRO A 317 -24.50 -38.90 -22.34
CA PRO A 317 -25.20 -39.00 -23.66
C PRO A 317 -26.30 -40.11 -23.67
N PRO A 318 -27.12 -40.40 -24.75
CA PRO A 318 -26.68 -40.72 -26.11
C PRO A 318 -27.62 -40.45 -27.33
N SER A 319 -27.01 -40.63 -28.53
CA SER A 319 -27.54 -41.25 -29.75
C SER A 319 -28.57 -40.55 -30.68
N ASN A 320 -28.11 -40.42 -31.93
CA ASN A 320 -28.82 -40.58 -33.21
C ASN A 320 -29.90 -39.58 -33.66
N ALA A 321 -29.51 -38.81 -34.68
CA ALA A 321 -29.90 -39.01 -36.08
C ALA A 321 -30.49 -37.76 -36.78
N ALA A 322 -29.86 -37.49 -37.92
CA ALA A 322 -30.44 -36.95 -39.15
C ALA A 322 -30.96 -35.50 -39.14
N ALA A 323 -30.13 -34.63 -39.73
CA ALA A 323 -30.42 -33.86 -40.94
C ALA A 323 -31.87 -33.41 -41.18
N THR A 324 -32.07 -32.12 -41.46
CA THR A 324 -32.16 -31.55 -42.83
C THR A 324 -32.79 -30.16 -42.74
N SER A 325 -32.18 -29.18 -43.44
CA SER A 325 -32.81 -28.04 -44.14
C SER A 325 -33.65 -27.01 -43.36
N ILE A 326 -33.93 -25.79 -43.80
CA ILE A 326 -33.47 -24.83 -44.82
C ILE A 326 -34.19 -23.54 -44.41
N GLY A 327 -33.51 -22.39 -44.49
CA GLY A 327 -34.12 -21.08 -44.75
C GLY A 327 -34.95 -20.47 -43.61
N ALA A 328 -35.13 -19.17 -43.49
CA ALA A 328 -34.67 -18.02 -44.26
C ALA A 328 -34.93 -16.79 -43.38
N SER A 329 -34.02 -15.81 -43.42
CA SER A 329 -34.34 -14.38 -43.22
C SER A 329 -35.38 -13.92 -44.29
N PRO A 330 -35.96 -12.69 -44.31
CA PRO A 330 -35.47 -11.47 -43.65
C PRO A 330 -36.51 -10.41 -43.20
N GLY A 331 -36.01 -9.38 -42.50
CA GLY A 331 -36.28 -7.98 -42.87
C GLY A 331 -37.08 -7.15 -41.87
N LYS A 332 -36.43 -6.15 -41.25
CA LYS A 332 -36.50 -4.73 -41.68
C LYS A 332 -35.78 -3.80 -40.68
N ASP A 333 -34.79 -3.08 -41.22
CA ASP A 333 -34.16 -1.83 -40.76
C ASP A 333 -35.15 -0.64 -40.63
N PRO A 334 -34.71 0.59 -40.28
CA PRO A 334 -33.78 1.01 -39.21
C PRO A 334 -34.32 2.28 -38.48
N SER A 335 -33.62 2.77 -37.44
CA SER A 335 -33.37 4.21 -37.17
C SER A 335 -33.08 4.45 -35.68
N SER A 336 -31.85 4.80 -35.33
CA SER A 336 -31.47 6.17 -34.90
C SER A 336 -30.23 6.19 -33.99
N ALA A 337 -29.38 7.16 -34.33
CA ALA A 337 -28.49 7.94 -33.48
C ALA A 337 -27.32 7.25 -32.73
N VAL A 338 -26.15 7.59 -33.25
CA VAL A 338 -24.80 7.39 -32.72
C VAL A 338 -24.55 8.34 -31.55
N GLU A 339 -24.26 7.79 -30.38
CA GLU A 339 -23.37 8.41 -29.39
C GLU A 339 -22.31 7.38 -29.01
N ARG A 340 -21.06 7.68 -29.38
CA ARG A 340 -19.87 6.91 -29.02
C ARG A 340 -19.51 7.25 -27.57
N LYS A 341 -19.63 6.29 -26.67
CA LYS A 341 -18.82 6.25 -25.44
C LYS A 341 -17.67 5.28 -25.64
N GLU A 342 -16.48 5.82 -25.42
CA GLU A 342 -15.20 5.12 -25.43
C GLU A 342 -15.21 3.95 -24.44
N GLY A 343 -14.55 2.87 -24.87
CA GLY A 343 -14.59 1.58 -24.23
C GLY A 343 -14.06 1.59 -22.80
N GLU A 344 -14.83 0.95 -21.93
CA GLU A 344 -14.34 0.29 -20.73
C GLU A 344 -13.22 -0.67 -21.14
N ARG A 345 -11.97 -0.30 -20.84
CA ARG A 345 -10.88 -1.27 -20.76
C ARG A 345 -11.20 -2.18 -19.59
N SER A 346 -11.58 -3.40 -19.92
CA SER A 346 -11.69 -4.53 -19.00
C SER A 346 -10.45 -4.60 -18.10
N ASN A 347 -10.67 -4.46 -16.80
CA ASN A 347 -9.66 -4.62 -15.77
C ASN A 347 -9.27 -6.10 -15.70
N VAL A 348 -8.30 -6.50 -16.54
CA VAL A 348 -7.68 -7.82 -16.44
C VAL A 348 -6.79 -7.77 -15.20
N ALA A 349 -7.19 -8.49 -14.17
CA ALA A 349 -6.37 -8.70 -12.97
C ALA A 349 -5.02 -9.29 -13.42
N HIS A 350 -3.97 -8.46 -13.46
CA HIS A 350 -2.62 -8.93 -13.70
C HIS A 350 -2.14 -9.67 -12.46
N THR A 351 -2.02 -10.99 -12.57
CA THR A 351 -1.34 -11.82 -11.58
C THR A 351 0.14 -11.44 -11.58
N SER A 352 0.57 -10.59 -10.66
CA SER A 352 1.97 -10.18 -10.54
C SER A 352 2.79 -11.27 -9.82
N LEU A 353 3.94 -11.63 -10.41
CA LEU A 353 4.87 -12.60 -9.85
C LEU A 353 6.10 -11.84 -9.34
N ARG A 354 6.33 -11.85 -8.03
CA ARG A 354 7.56 -11.29 -7.44
C ARG A 354 8.73 -12.24 -7.68
N VAL A 355 9.81 -11.74 -8.26
CA VAL A 355 11.02 -12.50 -8.55
C VAL A 355 12.22 -11.81 -7.91
N ASP A 356 13.10 -12.58 -7.26
CA ASP A 356 14.34 -12.06 -6.68
C ASP A 356 15.21 -11.41 -7.75
N ALA A 357 15.73 -10.21 -7.47
CA ALA A 357 16.58 -9.45 -8.40
C ALA A 357 17.82 -10.26 -8.85
N SER A 358 18.43 -11.03 -7.95
CA SER A 358 19.60 -11.85 -8.25
C SER A 358 19.34 -12.95 -9.29
N ARG A 359 18.10 -13.44 -9.41
CA ARG A 359 17.72 -14.42 -10.44
C ARG A 359 17.61 -13.78 -11.82
N LEU A 360 17.09 -12.55 -11.89
CA LEU A 360 17.06 -11.78 -13.13
C LEU A 360 18.48 -11.43 -13.59
N ASP A 361 19.36 -11.03 -12.67
CA ASP A 361 20.76 -10.74 -13.01
C ASP A 361 21.48 -12.00 -13.55
N ALA A 362 21.24 -13.17 -12.95
CA ALA A 362 21.77 -14.44 -13.45
C ALA A 362 21.26 -14.79 -14.86
N LEU A 363 19.97 -14.55 -15.13
CA LEU A 363 19.37 -14.72 -16.46
C LEU A 363 20.07 -13.82 -17.49
N ILE A 364 20.30 -12.54 -17.16
CA ILE A 364 20.99 -11.58 -18.04
C ILE A 364 22.42 -12.02 -18.33
N ASN A 365 23.15 -12.50 -17.32
CA ASN A 365 24.51 -13.01 -17.53
C ASN A 365 24.51 -14.21 -18.50
N LEU A 366 23.54 -15.12 -18.36
CA LEU A 366 23.40 -16.27 -19.25
C LEU A 366 23.06 -15.84 -20.69
N VAL A 367 22.16 -14.87 -20.85
CA VAL A 367 21.85 -14.27 -22.15
C VAL A 367 23.08 -13.57 -22.75
N GLY A 368 23.88 -12.88 -21.92
CA GLY A 368 25.14 -12.28 -22.32
C GLY A 368 26.15 -13.32 -22.83
N GLU A 369 26.31 -14.43 -22.13
CA GLU A 369 27.13 -15.56 -22.59
C GLU A 369 26.62 -16.14 -23.91
N LEU A 370 25.30 -16.30 -24.07
CA LEU A 370 24.68 -16.76 -25.32
C LEU A 370 24.96 -15.80 -26.49
N VAL A 371 24.90 -14.49 -26.27
CA VAL A 371 25.27 -13.49 -27.30
C VAL A 371 26.72 -13.70 -27.73
N ILE A 372 27.66 -13.84 -26.78
CA ILE A 372 29.08 -14.08 -27.09
C ILE A 372 29.27 -15.38 -27.89
N GLN A 373 28.61 -16.47 -27.48
CA GLN A 373 28.69 -17.76 -28.18
C GLN A 373 28.08 -17.69 -29.59
N SER A 374 26.98 -16.96 -29.76
CA SER A 374 26.34 -16.78 -31.07
C SER A 374 27.22 -16.03 -32.06
N GLN A 375 27.98 -15.02 -31.60
CA GLN A 375 28.94 -14.30 -32.44
C GLN A 375 30.10 -15.21 -32.89
N SER A 376 30.59 -16.07 -31.99
CA SER A 376 31.59 -17.09 -32.31
C SER A 376 31.05 -18.09 -33.34
N LEU A 377 29.82 -18.60 -33.14
CA LEU A 377 29.15 -19.49 -34.08
C LEU A 377 28.97 -18.86 -35.46
N LYS A 378 28.63 -17.56 -35.52
CA LYS A 378 28.49 -16.80 -36.76
C LYS A 378 29.82 -16.63 -37.50
N GLN A 379 30.92 -16.41 -36.78
CA GLN A 379 32.25 -16.40 -37.38
C GLN A 379 32.63 -17.75 -37.98
N ILE A 380 32.38 -18.85 -37.25
CA ILE A 380 32.66 -20.21 -37.73
C ILE A 380 31.80 -20.52 -38.96
N SER A 381 30.50 -20.23 -38.88
CA SER A 381 29.54 -20.44 -39.98
C SER A 381 29.99 -19.75 -41.29
N ARG A 382 30.40 -18.48 -41.20
CA ARG A 382 30.96 -17.72 -42.34
C ARG A 382 32.24 -18.36 -42.91
N ALA A 383 33.08 -18.96 -42.08
CA ALA A 383 34.30 -19.63 -42.52
C ALA A 383 33.99 -20.94 -43.27
N THR A 384 32.93 -21.65 -42.88
CA THR A 384 32.50 -22.92 -43.50
C THR A 384 31.88 -22.74 -44.89
N LYS A 385 31.37 -21.53 -45.22
CA LYS A 385 30.66 -21.20 -46.46
C LYS A 385 29.44 -22.10 -46.75
N ASP A 386 28.80 -22.60 -45.70
CA ASP A 386 27.57 -23.39 -45.80
C ASP A 386 26.36 -22.47 -45.62
N ALA A 387 25.59 -22.28 -46.70
CA ALA A 387 24.43 -21.39 -46.71
C ALA A 387 23.30 -21.84 -45.76
N SER A 388 23.16 -23.15 -45.51
CA SER A 388 22.14 -23.68 -44.57
C SER A 388 22.54 -23.41 -43.12
N LEU A 389 23.84 -23.49 -42.83
CA LEU A 389 24.38 -23.16 -41.51
C LEU A 389 24.32 -21.65 -41.24
N GLU A 390 24.59 -20.82 -42.26
CA GLU A 390 24.50 -19.36 -42.16
C GLU A 390 23.05 -18.93 -41.86
N ALA A 391 22.07 -19.43 -42.62
CA ALA A 391 20.65 -19.15 -42.37
C ALA A 391 20.17 -19.59 -40.97
N SER A 392 20.66 -20.74 -40.49
CA SER A 392 20.33 -21.23 -39.15
C SER A 392 20.96 -20.36 -38.05
N THR A 393 22.19 -19.87 -38.28
CA THR A 393 22.90 -19.02 -37.32
C THR A 393 22.26 -17.63 -37.24
N ASP A 394 21.84 -17.05 -38.36
CA ASP A 394 21.10 -15.79 -38.38
C ASP A 394 19.75 -15.91 -37.64
N THR A 395 19.09 -17.07 -37.74
CA THR A 395 17.86 -17.34 -36.98
C THR A 395 18.11 -17.38 -35.47
N ILE A 396 19.20 -18.05 -35.05
CA ILE A 396 19.62 -18.10 -33.64
C ILE A 396 19.93 -16.70 -33.11
N GLU A 397 20.67 -15.89 -33.86
CA GLU A 397 21.03 -14.52 -33.46
C GLU A 397 19.77 -13.65 -33.28
N ARG A 398 18.79 -13.75 -34.19
CA ARG A 398 17.50 -13.05 -34.03
C ARG A 398 16.76 -13.51 -32.78
N LEU A 399 16.68 -14.82 -32.51
CA LEU A 399 16.01 -15.34 -31.32
C LEU A 399 16.73 -14.92 -30.02
N ILE A 400 18.06 -14.82 -30.04
CA ILE A 400 18.85 -14.33 -28.91
C ILE A 400 18.60 -12.83 -28.70
N GLU A 401 18.47 -12.04 -29.76
CA GLU A 401 18.13 -10.62 -29.64
C GLU A 401 16.70 -10.42 -29.10
N ASP A 402 15.73 -11.21 -29.58
CA ASP A 402 14.36 -11.21 -29.05
C ASP A 402 14.36 -11.59 -27.55
N LEU A 403 15.13 -12.62 -27.16
CA LEU A 403 15.29 -13.04 -25.77
C LEU A 403 15.97 -11.97 -24.91
N ARG A 404 16.98 -11.27 -25.45
CA ARG A 404 17.66 -10.15 -24.79
C ARG A 404 16.69 -9.01 -24.51
N GLN A 405 15.88 -8.63 -25.50
CA GLN A 405 14.91 -7.55 -25.35
C GLN A 405 13.81 -7.91 -24.33
N GLN A 406 13.29 -9.14 -24.37
CA GLN A 406 12.32 -9.61 -23.38
C GLN A 406 12.94 -9.67 -21.97
N SER A 407 14.16 -10.19 -21.84
CA SER A 407 14.87 -10.21 -20.56
C SER A 407 15.08 -8.81 -19.99
N MET A 408 15.35 -7.81 -20.83
CA MET A 408 15.49 -6.42 -20.39
C MET A 408 14.15 -5.84 -19.93
N SER A 409 13.05 -6.12 -20.63
CA SER A 409 11.71 -5.66 -20.19
C SER A 409 11.30 -6.21 -18.82
N LEU A 410 11.74 -7.42 -18.45
CA LEU A 410 11.44 -8.00 -17.12
C LEU A 410 12.10 -7.25 -15.95
N ARG A 411 13.11 -6.42 -16.23
CA ARG A 411 13.87 -5.64 -15.22
C ARG A 411 13.38 -4.20 -15.09
N MET A 412 12.45 -3.79 -15.94
CA MET A 412 11.92 -2.44 -15.94
C MET A 412 11.11 -2.18 -14.67
N VAL A 413 11.36 -1.03 -14.07
CA VAL A 413 10.70 -0.54 -12.86
C VAL A 413 10.33 0.92 -13.09
N GLU A 414 9.20 1.34 -12.53
CA GLU A 414 8.72 2.71 -12.62
C GLU A 414 9.64 3.68 -11.86
N ILE A 415 9.97 4.82 -12.50
CA ILE A 415 10.78 5.87 -11.89
C ILE A 415 10.09 6.55 -10.70
N GLY A 416 8.77 6.41 -10.57
CA GLY A 416 7.98 6.93 -9.46
C GLY A 416 8.57 6.58 -8.09
N THR A 417 9.18 5.40 -7.96
CA THR A 417 9.91 4.97 -6.74
C THR A 417 11.07 5.91 -6.35
N VAL A 418 11.74 6.52 -7.32
CA VAL A 418 12.77 7.54 -7.08
C VAL A 418 12.12 8.88 -6.74
N PHE A 419 11.04 9.24 -7.43
CA PHE A 419 10.34 10.51 -7.20
C PHE A 419 9.73 10.58 -5.80
N GLN A 420 9.21 9.48 -5.26
CA GLN A 420 8.77 9.37 -3.86
C GLN A 420 9.87 9.82 -2.88
N LYS A 421 11.10 9.32 -3.06
CA LYS A 421 12.25 9.75 -2.25
C LYS A 421 12.57 11.24 -2.41
N MET A 422 12.37 11.81 -3.61
CA MET A 422 12.55 13.26 -3.82
C MET A 422 11.51 14.07 -3.06
N ARG A 423 10.24 13.61 -2.99
CA ARG A 423 9.19 14.28 -2.17
C ARG A 423 9.67 14.48 -0.75
N ARG A 424 10.22 13.42 -0.17
CA ARG A 424 10.77 13.44 1.18
C ARG A 424 11.94 14.39 1.36
N VAL A 425 12.91 14.37 0.44
CA VAL A 425 14.05 15.31 0.47
C VAL A 425 13.58 16.76 0.38
N VAL A 426 12.61 17.05 -0.48
CA VAL A 426 12.04 18.40 -0.63
C VAL A 426 11.34 18.83 0.65
N HIS A 427 10.54 17.95 1.25
CA HIS A 427 9.83 18.20 2.50
C HIS A 427 10.80 18.50 3.66
N ASP A 428 11.78 17.62 3.90
CA ASP A 428 12.78 17.80 4.96
C ASP A 428 13.60 19.10 4.78
N ALA A 429 13.97 19.43 3.55
CA ALA A 429 14.72 20.64 3.26
C ALA A 429 13.85 21.91 3.37
N SER A 430 12.58 21.84 3.01
CA SER A 430 11.61 22.93 3.15
C SER A 430 11.49 23.39 4.61
N LEU A 431 11.40 22.43 5.55
CA LEU A 431 11.35 22.69 6.98
C LEU A 431 12.67 23.25 7.53
N ASN A 432 13.79 22.62 7.19
CA ASN A 432 15.10 22.99 7.72
C ASN A 432 15.59 24.36 7.23
N LEU A 433 15.21 24.75 6.01
CA LEU A 433 15.65 26.00 5.38
C LEU A 433 14.58 27.09 5.40
N ASN A 434 13.41 26.80 6.00
CA ASN A 434 12.26 27.69 6.09
C ASN A 434 11.84 28.27 4.71
N LYS A 435 11.82 27.41 3.69
CA LYS A 435 11.40 27.75 2.32
C LYS A 435 10.07 27.09 2.03
N LYS A 436 9.10 27.80 1.43
CA LYS A 436 7.85 27.22 0.95
C LYS A 436 8.05 26.65 -0.45
N ILE A 437 7.90 25.33 -0.63
CA ILE A 437 8.21 24.65 -1.89
C ILE A 437 7.02 23.79 -2.32
N GLN A 438 6.63 23.90 -3.59
CA GLN A 438 5.69 23.02 -4.26
C GLN A 438 6.46 22.10 -5.20
N LEU A 439 6.34 20.78 -4.98
CA LEU A 439 6.90 19.77 -5.88
C LEU A 439 5.85 19.33 -6.90
N ARG A 440 6.19 19.36 -8.19
CA ARG A 440 5.37 18.84 -9.29
C ARG A 440 6.07 17.64 -9.90
N LEU A 441 5.32 16.57 -10.13
CA LEU A 441 5.84 15.34 -10.69
C LEU A 441 5.04 14.97 -11.93
N GLN A 442 5.73 14.54 -12.97
CA GLN A 442 5.12 14.10 -14.21
C GLN A 442 5.85 12.87 -14.76
N GLY A 443 5.09 11.88 -15.24
CA GLY A 443 5.63 10.66 -15.82
C GLY A 443 6.23 9.69 -14.80
N GLU A 444 5.60 9.60 -13.61
CA GLU A 444 5.99 8.64 -12.56
C GLU A 444 5.95 7.18 -13.04
N ASP A 445 5.08 6.89 -14.01
CA ASP A 445 4.89 5.63 -14.72
C ASP A 445 5.98 5.33 -15.77
N THR A 446 6.96 6.23 -15.96
CA THR A 446 8.05 5.98 -16.90
C THR A 446 8.93 4.83 -16.41
N GLU A 447 9.01 3.79 -17.22
CA GLU A 447 9.82 2.59 -16.94
C GLU A 447 11.31 2.80 -17.24
N LEU A 448 12.17 2.42 -16.29
CA LEU A 448 13.63 2.35 -16.44
C LEU A 448 14.19 1.03 -15.89
N ASP A 449 15.36 0.65 -16.37
CA ASP A 449 16.09 -0.49 -15.82
C ASP A 449 16.42 -0.26 -14.32
N ARG A 450 16.18 -1.28 -13.50
CA ARG A 450 16.42 -1.23 -12.05
C ARG A 450 17.83 -0.75 -11.67
N SER A 451 18.88 -1.18 -12.38
CA SER A 451 20.25 -0.75 -12.05
C SER A 451 20.53 0.70 -12.43
N VAL A 452 19.80 1.23 -13.41
CA VAL A 452 19.81 2.67 -13.73
C VAL A 452 19.13 3.43 -12.61
N ILE A 453 17.97 2.97 -12.13
CA ILE A 453 17.25 3.58 -10.98
C ILE A 453 18.15 3.65 -9.73
N GLU A 454 18.79 2.54 -9.36
CA GLU A 454 19.64 2.48 -8.16
C GLU A 454 20.84 3.44 -8.25
N ARG A 455 21.38 3.67 -9.47
CA ARG A 455 22.54 4.55 -9.69
C ARG A 455 22.18 6.02 -9.91
N ILE A 456 21.01 6.32 -10.49
CA ILE A 456 20.56 7.69 -10.74
C ILE A 456 19.98 8.35 -9.48
N GLN A 457 19.59 7.55 -8.49
CA GLN A 457 18.99 8.04 -7.25
C GLN A 457 19.84 9.11 -6.54
N ASP A 458 21.12 8.84 -6.27
CA ASP A 458 22.00 9.79 -5.58
C ASP A 458 22.24 11.08 -6.39
N PRO A 459 22.54 11.01 -7.71
CA PRO A 459 22.55 12.19 -8.59
C PRO A 459 21.27 13.04 -8.54
N MET A 460 20.10 12.41 -8.56
CA MET A 460 18.80 13.09 -8.49
C MET A 460 18.61 13.83 -7.16
N ILE A 461 18.89 13.16 -6.03
CA ILE A 461 18.86 13.78 -4.69
C ILE A 461 19.73 15.03 -4.68
N HIS A 462 20.93 14.93 -5.25
CA HIS A 462 21.87 16.03 -5.31
C HIS A 462 21.31 17.22 -6.10
N LEU A 463 20.77 16.99 -7.30
CA LEU A 463 20.23 18.04 -8.15
C LEU A 463 19.02 18.74 -7.52
N VAL A 464 18.11 17.96 -6.94
CA VAL A 464 16.97 18.49 -6.19
C VAL A 464 17.44 19.35 -5.03
N ARG A 465 18.41 18.85 -4.26
CA ARG A 465 18.98 19.60 -3.14
C ARG A 465 19.66 20.90 -3.57
N ASN A 466 20.40 20.89 -4.68
CA ASN A 466 20.99 22.12 -5.23
C ASN A 466 19.91 23.14 -5.63
N SER A 467 18.82 22.66 -6.23
CA SER A 467 17.66 23.49 -6.57
C SER A 467 17.06 24.13 -5.32
N ILE A 468 16.98 23.39 -4.21
CA ILE A 468 16.46 23.90 -2.94
C ILE A 468 17.45 24.84 -2.26
N ASP A 469 18.71 24.44 -2.08
CA ASP A 469 19.71 25.18 -1.31
C ASP A 469 20.11 26.50 -2.00
N HIS A 470 20.30 26.43 -3.32
CA HIS A 470 20.89 27.51 -4.11
C HIS A 470 19.95 28.13 -5.14
N GLY A 471 19.10 27.32 -5.77
CA GLY A 471 18.14 27.78 -6.78
C GLY A 471 17.07 28.66 -6.16
N LEU A 472 16.25 28.08 -5.28
CA LEU A 472 15.10 28.74 -4.69
C LEU A 472 15.50 29.78 -3.65
N GLU A 473 14.92 30.98 -3.76
CA GLU A 473 15.06 32.04 -2.78
C GLU A 473 14.12 31.82 -1.58
N VAL A 474 14.41 32.47 -0.45
CA VAL A 474 13.47 32.46 0.70
C VAL A 474 12.21 33.27 0.38
N PRO A 475 11.07 33.03 1.05
CA PRO A 475 9.80 33.71 0.74
C PRO A 475 9.89 35.24 0.63
N GLU A 476 10.65 35.86 1.54
CA GLU A 476 10.85 37.32 1.55
C GLU A 476 11.63 37.81 0.31
N GLU A 477 12.71 37.12 -0.07
CA GLU A 477 13.49 37.43 -1.27
C GLU A 477 12.67 37.23 -2.55
N ARG A 478 11.83 36.18 -2.59
CA ARG A 478 10.95 35.90 -3.74
C ARG A 478 9.92 37.01 -3.95
N LEU A 479 9.26 37.43 -2.87
CA LEU A 479 8.30 38.54 -2.91
C LEU A 479 8.96 39.85 -3.33
N ALA A 480 10.18 40.12 -2.84
CA ALA A 480 10.96 41.29 -3.27
C ALA A 480 11.34 41.25 -4.76
N ALA A 481 11.55 40.05 -5.31
CA ALA A 481 11.80 39.83 -6.74
C ALA A 481 10.52 39.80 -7.60
N GLY A 482 9.33 40.01 -7.01
CA GLY A 482 8.04 39.97 -7.70
C GLY A 482 7.54 38.57 -8.04
N LYS A 483 8.09 37.52 -7.43
CA LYS A 483 7.67 36.13 -7.58
C LYS A 483 6.66 35.74 -6.49
N GLY A 484 5.98 34.61 -6.70
CA GLY A 484 5.11 34.01 -5.68
C GLY A 484 5.90 33.55 -4.46
N GLU A 485 5.24 33.56 -3.29
CA GLU A 485 5.83 33.16 -2.00
C GLU A 485 6.34 31.70 -2.02
N THR A 486 5.62 30.81 -2.71
CA THR A 486 5.98 29.40 -2.87
C THR A 486 6.87 29.22 -4.11
N GLY A 487 8.02 28.57 -3.93
CA GLY A 487 8.89 28.12 -5.02
C GLY A 487 8.40 26.82 -5.64
N THR A 488 8.63 26.62 -6.94
CA THR A 488 8.23 25.39 -7.63
C THR A 488 9.46 24.59 -8.05
N ILE A 489 9.48 23.30 -7.72
CA ILE A 489 10.42 22.32 -8.29
C ILE A 489 9.59 21.33 -9.09
N GLU A 490 9.99 21.05 -10.32
CA GLU A 490 9.32 20.14 -11.23
C GLU A 490 10.26 19.01 -11.63
N LEU A 491 9.81 17.77 -11.43
CA LEU A 491 10.48 16.55 -11.89
C LEU A 491 9.64 15.92 -12.98
N ARG A 492 10.22 15.73 -14.16
CA ARG A 492 9.57 15.07 -15.29
C ARG A 492 10.39 13.88 -15.74
N ALA A 493 9.71 12.81 -16.10
CA ALA A 493 10.30 11.71 -16.83
C ALA A 493 9.45 11.38 -18.05
N TYR A 494 10.08 11.12 -19.19
CA TYR A 494 9.40 10.66 -20.39
C TYR A 494 10.35 9.92 -21.31
N GLN A 495 9.81 9.08 -22.19
CA GLN A 495 10.58 8.42 -23.24
C GLN A 495 10.61 9.28 -24.51
N ASP A 496 11.80 9.55 -25.03
CA ASP A 496 12.00 10.27 -26.30
C ASP A 496 13.14 9.63 -27.10
N MET A 497 12.88 9.34 -28.38
CA MET A 497 13.86 8.79 -29.33
C MET A 497 14.69 7.59 -28.81
N GLY A 498 14.09 6.70 -28.01
CA GLY A 498 14.76 5.53 -27.45
C GLY A 498 15.63 5.83 -26.22
N HIS A 499 15.61 7.07 -25.73
CA HIS A 499 16.18 7.49 -24.47
C HIS A 499 15.09 7.76 -23.45
N VAL A 500 15.43 7.64 -22.18
CA VAL A 500 14.59 8.14 -21.09
C VAL A 500 15.15 9.50 -20.69
N VAL A 501 14.34 10.53 -20.85
CA VAL A 501 14.68 11.89 -20.47
C VAL A 501 14.14 12.14 -19.07
N VAL A 502 15.02 12.54 -18.15
CA VAL A 502 14.67 12.95 -16.79
C VAL A 502 15.02 14.42 -16.65
N GLU A 503 14.02 15.26 -16.45
CA GLU A 503 14.15 16.71 -16.31
C GLU A 503 13.92 17.14 -14.87
N ILE A 504 14.76 18.06 -14.39
CA ILE A 504 14.60 18.74 -13.11
C ILE A 504 14.62 20.23 -13.39
N ALA A 505 13.53 20.92 -13.05
CA ALA A 505 13.38 22.35 -13.24
C ALA A 505 12.99 23.04 -11.93
N ASP A 506 13.50 24.25 -11.73
CA ASP A 506 13.10 25.14 -10.63
C ASP A 506 12.80 26.55 -11.13
N ASP A 507 11.95 27.28 -10.38
CA ASP A 507 11.61 28.68 -10.67
C ASP A 507 12.42 29.69 -9.82
N GLY A 508 13.61 29.27 -9.39
CA GLY A 508 14.50 30.03 -8.52
C GLY A 508 15.23 31.16 -9.23
N ARG A 509 16.33 31.63 -8.62
CA ARG A 509 17.10 32.78 -9.10
C ARG A 509 17.89 32.50 -10.39
N GLY A 510 17.92 31.25 -10.83
CA GLY A 510 18.72 30.78 -11.96
C GLY A 510 20.22 30.79 -11.66
N VAL A 511 21.01 30.36 -12.64
CA VAL A 511 22.47 30.34 -12.54
C VAL A 511 23.05 31.73 -12.81
N ASN A 512 23.85 32.26 -11.89
CA ASN A 512 24.58 33.51 -12.12
C ASN A 512 25.78 33.28 -13.05
N LEU A 513 25.57 33.51 -14.35
CA LEU A 513 26.58 33.32 -15.40
C LEU A 513 27.84 34.17 -15.20
N GLU A 514 27.73 35.39 -14.64
CA GLU A 514 28.90 36.23 -14.36
C GLU A 514 29.77 35.65 -13.24
N ALA A 515 29.14 35.09 -12.20
CA ALA A 515 29.86 34.41 -11.12
C ALA A 515 30.54 33.13 -11.63
N VAL A 516 29.87 32.37 -12.52
CA VAL A 516 30.44 31.20 -13.18
C VAL A 516 31.65 31.60 -14.04
N LYS A 517 31.51 32.65 -14.86
CA LYS A 517 32.60 33.18 -15.70
C LYS A 517 33.82 33.58 -14.85
N ARG A 518 33.61 34.34 -13.77
CA ARG A 518 34.68 34.77 -12.87
C ARG A 518 35.44 33.59 -12.26
N ARG A 519 34.71 32.59 -11.74
CA ARG A 519 35.34 31.38 -11.16
C ARG A 519 36.04 30.54 -12.22
N ALA A 520 35.52 30.47 -13.44
CA ALA A 520 36.17 29.77 -14.54
C ALA A 520 37.51 30.43 -14.93
N VAL A 521 37.60 31.77 -14.87
CA VAL A 521 38.85 32.51 -15.07
C VAL A 521 39.83 32.26 -13.91
N GLU A 522 39.38 32.36 -12.65
CA GLU A 522 40.21 32.11 -11.46
C GLU A 522 40.79 30.69 -11.43
N LYS A 523 40.02 29.71 -11.90
CA LYS A 523 40.42 28.29 -11.99
C LYS A 523 41.27 27.97 -13.22
N GLY A 524 41.49 28.93 -14.11
CA GLY A 524 42.26 28.75 -15.36
C GLY A 524 41.56 27.89 -16.42
N ILE A 525 40.24 27.71 -16.31
CA ILE A 525 39.42 26.96 -17.28
C ILE A 525 39.19 27.80 -18.54
N MET A 526 39.09 29.12 -18.38
CA MET A 526 38.92 30.08 -19.48
C MET A 526 39.80 31.31 -19.31
N VAL A 527 40.10 32.01 -20.41
CA VAL A 527 40.80 33.29 -20.41
C VAL A 527 39.78 34.43 -20.28
N GLU A 528 40.13 35.52 -19.57
CA GLU A 528 39.21 36.62 -19.24
C GLU A 528 38.53 37.26 -20.47
N ASP A 529 39.29 37.41 -21.57
CA ASP A 529 38.83 37.97 -22.85
C ASP A 529 38.17 36.95 -23.80
N GLN A 530 38.06 35.68 -23.40
CA GLN A 530 37.43 34.66 -24.23
C GLN A 530 35.92 34.89 -24.32
N HIS A 531 35.40 35.06 -25.53
CA HIS A 531 33.96 35.05 -25.79
C HIS A 531 33.50 33.59 -25.75
N VAL A 532 32.55 33.30 -24.85
CA VAL A 532 31.99 31.97 -24.64
C VAL A 532 30.48 32.08 -24.79
N ASP A 533 29.89 31.14 -25.53
CA ASP A 533 28.44 31.03 -25.64
C ASP A 533 27.83 30.75 -24.24
N PRO A 534 26.68 31.35 -23.88
CA PRO A 534 25.96 31.02 -22.66
C PRO A 534 25.82 29.52 -22.37
N ASN A 535 25.57 28.70 -23.39
CA ASN A 535 25.44 27.24 -23.24
C ASN A 535 26.76 26.59 -22.79
N GLN A 536 27.88 27.09 -23.30
CA GLN A 536 29.21 26.57 -22.95
C GLN A 536 29.68 27.05 -21.57
N LEU A 537 29.15 28.18 -21.07
CA LEU A 537 29.31 28.59 -19.67
C LEU A 537 28.58 27.64 -18.71
N HIS A 538 27.42 27.09 -19.09
CA HIS A 538 26.72 26.09 -18.27
C HIS A 538 27.52 24.79 -18.17
N GLU A 539 28.24 24.38 -19.22
CA GLU A 539 29.10 23.18 -19.19
C GLU A 539 30.24 23.30 -18.16
N TYR A 540 30.77 24.51 -17.94
CA TYR A 540 31.87 24.73 -16.99
C TYR A 540 31.48 24.45 -15.54
N ILE A 541 30.19 24.47 -15.22
CA ILE A 541 29.67 24.13 -13.89
C ILE A 541 29.97 22.65 -13.55
N PHE A 542 30.10 21.80 -14.56
CA PHE A 542 30.45 20.39 -14.42
C PHE A 542 31.96 20.12 -14.45
N HIS A 543 32.82 21.14 -14.45
CA HIS A 543 34.27 20.95 -14.48
C HIS A 543 34.80 20.48 -13.10
N PRO A 544 35.76 19.52 -13.05
CA PRO A 544 36.40 19.11 -11.80
C PRO A 544 36.89 20.30 -10.97
N GLY A 545 36.53 20.32 -9.69
CA GLY A 545 36.89 21.39 -8.76
C GLY A 545 36.07 22.68 -8.90
N PHE A 546 35.03 22.70 -9.74
CA PHE A 546 34.06 23.78 -9.81
C PHE A 546 33.02 23.61 -8.69
N SER A 547 33.04 24.53 -7.72
CA SER A 547 32.02 24.70 -6.69
C SER A 547 31.81 26.20 -6.53
N THR A 548 30.59 26.63 -6.20
CA THR A 548 30.23 28.05 -6.04
C THR A 548 30.36 28.56 -4.60
N ARG A 549 30.79 27.71 -3.64
CA ARG A 549 31.02 28.11 -2.24
C ARG A 549 32.50 28.24 -1.88
N ASP A 550 32.78 29.12 -0.92
CA ASP A 550 34.09 29.27 -0.25
C ASP A 550 34.14 28.51 1.10
N THR A 551 33.00 27.99 1.57
CA THR A 551 32.88 27.25 2.83
C THR A 551 32.09 25.94 2.65
N VAL A 552 32.62 24.87 3.26
CA VAL A 552 31.98 23.54 3.30
C VAL A 552 30.94 23.56 4.42
N SER A 553 29.65 23.44 4.09
CA SER A 553 28.58 23.30 5.08
C SER A 553 28.41 21.83 5.48
N GLU A 554 28.25 21.54 6.78
CA GLU A 554 28.11 20.18 7.34
C GLU A 554 26.99 19.33 6.69
N TYR A 555 25.97 19.98 6.11
CA TYR A 555 24.86 19.30 5.43
C TYR A 555 25.20 18.74 4.04
N SER A 556 26.28 19.23 3.41
CA SER A 556 26.74 18.75 2.09
C SER A 556 27.82 17.70 2.33
N GLY A 557 27.38 16.49 2.65
CA GLY A 557 28.27 15.35 2.89
C GLY A 557 29.21 15.15 1.70
N ARG A 558 30.48 15.54 1.93
CA ARG A 558 31.57 15.63 0.95
C ARG A 558 31.33 16.76 -0.07
N GLY A 559 32.34 17.56 -0.36
CA GLY A 559 32.32 18.66 -1.36
C GLY A 559 32.15 18.16 -2.81
N VAL A 560 31.07 17.45 -3.06
CA VAL A 560 30.70 16.69 -4.24
C VAL A 560 30.01 17.70 -5.16
N GLY A 561 30.74 18.26 -6.12
CA GLY A 561 30.13 19.18 -7.09
C GLY A 561 29.21 18.45 -8.07
N LEU A 562 28.58 19.22 -8.97
CA LEU A 562 27.83 18.71 -10.13
C LEU A 562 28.65 17.75 -11.03
N VAL A 563 29.98 17.75 -10.87
CA VAL A 563 30.92 16.77 -11.46
C VAL A 563 30.53 15.33 -11.14
N VAL A 564 30.14 15.02 -9.91
CA VAL A 564 29.81 13.64 -9.51
C VAL A 564 28.48 13.19 -10.09
N VAL A 565 27.53 14.13 -10.22
CA VAL A 565 26.29 13.91 -10.96
C VAL A 565 26.60 13.54 -12.41
N LYS A 566 27.43 14.34 -13.09
CA LYS A 566 27.85 14.08 -14.48
C LYS A 566 28.56 12.73 -14.62
N GLN A 567 29.53 12.43 -13.76
CA GLN A 567 30.24 11.14 -13.78
C GLN A 567 29.30 9.96 -13.52
N GLY A 568 28.31 10.12 -12.63
CA GLY A 568 27.30 9.10 -12.37
C GLY A 568 26.44 8.81 -13.60
N ILE A 569 26.01 9.86 -14.30
CA ILE A 569 25.18 9.76 -15.52
C ILE A 569 26.00 9.20 -16.71
N GLU A 570 27.24 9.67 -16.91
CA GLU A 570 28.11 9.15 -17.97
C GLU A 570 28.50 7.68 -17.76
N ALA A 571 28.69 7.25 -16.50
CA ALA A 571 28.96 5.84 -16.16
C ALA A 571 27.78 4.90 -16.48
N LEU A 572 26.59 5.44 -16.67
CA LEU A 572 25.39 4.73 -17.12
C LEU A 572 25.24 4.73 -18.65
N GLY A 573 26.14 5.40 -19.38
CA GLY A 573 26.02 5.62 -20.82
C GLY A 573 25.02 6.73 -21.18
N GLY A 574 24.63 7.56 -20.21
CA GLY A 574 23.76 8.72 -20.41
C GLY A 574 24.52 10.03 -20.62
N SER A 575 23.77 11.11 -20.81
CA SER A 575 24.27 12.49 -20.91
C SER A 575 23.44 13.43 -20.03
N VAL A 576 24.04 14.52 -19.57
CA VAL A 576 23.40 15.57 -18.73
C VAL A 576 23.52 16.93 -19.38
#